data_AF-A0A965UJG0-F1
#
_entry.id   AF-A0A965UJG0-F1
#
_cell.length_a   1.000
_cell.length_b   1.000
_cell.length_c   1.000
_cell.angle_alpha   90.00
_cell.angle_beta   90.00
_cell.angle_gamma   90.00
#
_symmetry.space_group_name_H-M   'P 1'
#
loop_
_entity.id
_entity.type
_entity.pdbx_description
1 polymer ?
#
loop_
_entity_poly.entity_id
_entity_poly.type
_entity_poly.pdbx_seq_one_letter_code
_entity_poly.pdbx_strand_id
1 'polypeptide(L)' 'AKVRAMVPVHDPEDGGVRLVFDGLEEGVAPGQACVLYDPADPDRLLGGGFIQTTTAVV' A
#
# COMPACT_ATOMS: atom_id res chain seq x y z
N ALA A 1 -7.39 -10.03 0.13
CA ALA A 1 -6.52 -9.81 -1.03
C ALA A 1 -5.16 -9.30 -0.57
N LYS A 2 -4.06 -9.73 -1.20
CA LYS A 2 -2.70 -9.23 -0.91
C LYS A 2 -2.42 -8.06 -1.85
N VAL A 3 -2.42 -6.85 -1.30
CA VAL A 3 -2.22 -5.62 -2.08
C VAL A 3 -0.72 -5.34 -2.19
N ARG A 4 -0.21 -5.14 -3.41
CA ARG A 4 1.20 -4.77 -3.68
C ARG A 4 1.22 -3.30 -4.09
N ALA A 5 1.86 -2.45 -3.29
CA ALA A 5 2.03 -1.03 -3.63
C ALA A 5 3.47 -0.75 -4.06
N MET A 6 3.64 0.19 -5.00
CA MET A 6 4.95 0.49 -5.60
C MET A 6 5.62 1.76 -5.08
N VAL A 7 4.90 2.70 -4.43
CA VAL A 7 5.55 3.90 -3.88
C VAL A 7 4.94 4.30 -2.53
N PRO A 8 5.70 4.21 -1.42
CA PRO A 8 5.34 4.83 -0.16
C PRO A 8 5.59 6.34 -0.20
N VAL A 9 4.54 7.12 0.03
CA VAL A 9 4.61 8.56 0.28
C VAL A 9 4.41 8.75 1.78
N HIS A 10 5.43 9.27 2.46
CA HIS A 10 5.30 9.59 3.88
C HIS A 10 4.34 10.76 4.06
N ASP A 11 3.35 10.59 4.92
CA ASP A 11 2.46 11.68 5.28
C ASP A 11 3.00 12.43 6.51
N PRO A 12 3.45 13.69 6.36
CA PRO A 12 4.06 14.41 7.46
C PRO A 12 3.06 14.85 8.53
N GLU A 13 1.75 14.82 8.27
CA GLU A 13 0.72 15.36 9.19
C GLU A 13 0.10 14.26 10.06
N ASP A 14 -0.17 13.08 9.50
CA ASP A 14 -0.75 11.93 10.23
C ASP A 14 0.29 10.92 10.74
N GLY A 15 1.56 11.04 10.35
CA GLY A 15 2.60 10.05 10.66
C GLY A 15 2.37 8.68 9.99
N GLY A 16 1.46 8.64 9.01
CA GLY A 16 1.11 7.47 8.23
C GLY A 16 1.88 7.38 6.91
N VAL A 17 1.70 6.25 6.21
CA VAL A 17 2.23 6.05 4.85
C VAL A 17 1.05 5.97 3.89
N ARG A 18 1.05 6.83 2.86
CA ARG A 18 0.14 6.71 1.72
C ARG A 18 0.80 5.88 0.64
N LEU A 19 0.02 5.03 0.00
CA LEU A 19 0.47 4.17 -1.09
C LEU A 19 -0.25 4.59 -2.36
N VAL A 20 0.53 4.84 -3.41
CA VAL A 20 -0.02 5.12 -4.74
C VAL A 20 0.22 3.89 -5.61
N PHE A 21 -0.85 3.42 -6.26
CA PHE A 21 -0.77 2.36 -7.25
C PHE A 21 -0.45 2.95 -8.62
N ASP A 22 0.36 2.24 -9.39
CA ASP A 22 0.71 2.60 -10.78
C ASP A 22 -0.47 2.32 -11.75
N GLY A 23 -1.42 1.49 -11.33
CA GLY A 23 -2.65 1.20 -12.05
C GLY A 23 -3.86 1.08 -11.11
N LEU A 24 -5.04 0.89 -11.70
CA LEU A 24 -6.27 0.60 -10.95
C LEU A 24 -6.18 -0.79 -10.32
N GLU A 25 -6.37 -0.85 -9.00
CA GLU A 25 -6.44 -2.09 -8.25
C GLU A 25 -7.87 -2.32 -7.73
N GLU A 26 -8.44 -3.48 -8.02
CA GLU A 26 -9.76 -3.87 -7.53
C GLU A 26 -9.67 -4.58 -6.17
N GLY A 27 -10.65 -4.33 -5.29
CA GLY A 27 -10.76 -5.05 -4.01
C GLY A 27 -9.75 -4.60 -2.95
N VAL A 28 -9.33 -3.33 -3.00
CA VAL A 28 -8.60 -2.65 -1.92
C VAL A 28 -9.62 -1.93 -1.04
N ALA A 29 -9.74 -2.34 0.22
CA ALA A 29 -10.65 -1.73 1.19
C ALA A 29 -10.03 -1.66 2.59
N PRO A 30 -10.56 -0.78 3.47
CA PRO A 30 -10.15 -0.70 4.86
C PRO A 30 -10.24 -2.04 5.61
N GLY A 31 -9.32 -2.27 6.55
CA GLY A 31 -9.22 -3.50 7.33
C GLY A 31 -8.48 -4.64 6.62
N GLN A 32 -8.14 -4.51 5.35
CA GLN A 32 -7.29 -5.47 4.66
C GLN A 32 -5.81 -5.27 4.99
N ALA A 33 -5.06 -6.38 4.98
CA ALA A 33 -3.61 -6.34 5.11
C ALA A 33 -2.94 -5.85 3.81
N CYS A 34 -1.98 -4.94 3.96
CA CYS A 34 -1.09 -4.48 2.91
C CYS A 34 0.34 -4.86 3.25
N VAL A 35 1.08 -5.39 2.27
CA VAL A 35 2.46 -5.87 2.45
C VAL A 35 3.37 -5.25 1.41
N LEU A 36 4.54 -4.83 1.85
CA LEU A 36 5.56 -4.23 1.01
C LEU A 36 6.66 -5.25 0.77
N TYR A 37 7.02 -5.43 -0.49
CA TYR A 37 8.12 -6.29 -0.94
C TYR A 37 9.24 -5.44 -1.53
N ASP A 38 10.46 -5.96 -1.47
CA ASP A 38 11.61 -5.33 -2.12
C ASP A 38 11.44 -5.43 -3.65
N PRO A 39 11.44 -4.32 -4.40
CA PRO A 39 11.32 -4.37 -5.86
C PRO A 39 12.53 -5.06 -6.51
N ALA A 40 13.69 -5.07 -5.86
CA ALA A 40 14.88 -5.78 -6.35
C ALA A 40 14.89 -7.27 -5.98
N ASP A 41 14.11 -7.67 -4.95
CA ASP A 41 13.97 -9.04 -4.49
C ASP A 41 12.50 -9.33 -4.08
N PRO A 42 11.65 -9.80 -5.02
CA PRO A 42 10.22 -9.94 -4.81
C PRO A 42 9.80 -10.94 -3.72
N ASP A 43 10.72 -11.78 -3.26
CA ASP A 43 10.50 -12.73 -2.17
C ASP A 43 10.79 -12.11 -0.79
N ARG A 44 11.51 -10.99 -0.76
CA ARG A 44 11.86 -10.26 0.47
C ARG A 44 10.73 -9.35 0.91
N LEU A 45 10.21 -9.60 2.11
CA LEU A 45 9.23 -8.75 2.79
C LEU A 45 9.92 -7.58 3.51
N LEU A 46 9.49 -6.35 3.19
CA LEU A 46 9.98 -5.12 3.84
C LEU A 46 9.12 -4.71 5.04
N GLY A 47 7.87 -5.14 5.09
CA GLY A 47 6.93 -4.84 6.15
C GLY A 47 5.49 -4.87 5.67
N GLY A 48 4.59 -4.37 6.52
CA GLY A 48 3.18 -4.28 6.19
C GLY A 48 2.36 -3.67 7.32
N GLY A 49 1.07 -3.51 7.05
CA GLY A 49 0.11 -2.95 7.97
C GLY A 49 -1.32 -3.20 7.50
N PHE A 50 -2.27 -2.50 8.12
CA PHE A 50 -3.68 -2.55 7.74
C PHE A 50 -4.07 -1.26 7.02
N ILE A 51 -4.85 -1.40 5.96
CA ILE A 51 -5.39 -0.25 5.22
C ILE A 51 -6.42 0.44 6.11
N GLN A 52 -6.19 1.73 6.40
CA GLN A 52 -7.13 2.53 7.19
C GLN A 52 -8.19 3.21 6.31
N THR A 53 -7.78 3.68 5.13
CA THR A 53 -8.65 4.38 4.18
C THR A 53 -8.18 4.13 2.76
N THR A 54 -9.08 4.28 1.80
CA THR A 54 -8.83 4.15 0.36
C THR A 54 -9.46 5.34 -0.35
N THR A 55 -8.74 5.93 -1.29
CA THR A 55 -9.26 6.99 -2.17
C THR A 55 -9.23 6.47 -3.60
N ALA A 56 -10.38 6.45 -4.26
CA ALA A 56 -10.44 6.16 -5.68
C ALA A 56 -10.00 7.40 -6.47
N VAL A 57 -9.18 7.19 -7.49
CA VAL A 57 -8.85 8.23 -8.48
C VAL A 57 -9.93 8.15 -9.57
N VAL A 58 -10.62 9.27 -9.81
CA VAL A 58 -11.68 9.42 -10.83
C VAL A 58 -11.12 9.94 -12.14
#